data_AF-A0A1J0GDK6-F1
#
_entry.id   AF-A0A1J0GDK6-F1
#
_cell.length_a   1.000
_cell.length_b   1.000
_cell.length_c   1.000
_cell.angle_alpha   90.00
_cell.angle_beta   90.00
_cell.angle_gamma   90.00
#
_symmetry.space_group_name_H-M   'P 1'
#
loop_
_entity.id
_entity.type
_entity.pdbx_description
1 polymer ?
#
loop_
_entity_poly.entity_id
_entity_poly.type
_entity_poly.pdbx_seq_one_letter_code
_entity_poly.pdbx_strand_id
1 'polypeptide(L)'
;MNMTHYMALLTNNQPWNLIIFMALPVIMAEALTISEFFIIFNKIKQGGIRTFNKVVGIFDGFYFTGIFIYLFITAVIPLSTSGGWHTWVDVVAVGFYLSGVIFLLPIALMELGIIFKKKTLDEKMKIHFILISGFLVVAHIAMIFGMVNPEIINKMPGMPGM
;
A
#
# COMPACT_ATOMS: atom_id res chain seq x y z
N MET A 1 21.86 21.36 10.18
CA MET A 1 20.50 21.31 9.58
C MET A 1 19.95 19.93 9.89
N ASN A 2 19.06 19.83 10.88
CA ASN A 2 18.53 18.55 11.38
C ASN A 2 17.45 18.04 10.42
N MET A 3 17.89 17.25 9.43
CA MET A 3 17.01 16.40 8.64
C MET A 3 16.63 15.17 9.48
N THR A 4 15.37 14.76 9.47
CA THR A 4 14.96 13.47 10.05
C THR A 4 15.55 12.32 9.26
N HIS A 5 15.80 11.19 9.92
CA HIS A 5 16.39 9.99 9.30
C HIS A 5 15.53 9.46 8.13
N TYR A 6 14.20 9.70 8.17
CA TYR A 6 13.27 9.43 7.07
C TYR A 6 13.53 10.33 5.85
N MET A 7 13.74 11.63 6.07
CA MET A 7 14.10 12.58 5.01
C MET A 7 15.51 12.29 4.48
N ALA A 8 16.45 11.86 5.32
CA ALA A 8 17.78 11.44 4.88
C ALA A 8 17.76 10.13 4.05
N LEU A 9 16.93 9.14 4.41
CA LEU A 9 16.78 7.89 3.66
C LEU A 9 16.04 8.05 2.33
N LEU A 10 15.08 8.99 2.26
CA LEU A 10 14.43 9.34 0.99
C LEU A 10 15.33 10.22 0.11
N THR A 11 16.14 11.10 0.70
CA THR A 11 16.96 12.08 -0.05
C THR A 11 18.32 11.54 -0.48
N ASN A 12 18.92 10.56 0.23
CA ASN A 12 20.25 10.04 -0.13
C ASN A 12 20.28 9.22 -1.42
N ASN A 13 19.13 8.74 -1.94
CA ASN A 13 19.05 7.94 -3.17
C ASN A 13 17.75 8.21 -3.96
N GLN A 14 17.32 9.47 -4.05
CA GLN A 14 16.33 9.84 -5.08
C GLN A 14 16.95 9.55 -6.46
N PRO A 15 16.26 8.83 -7.36
CA PRO A 15 14.83 8.51 -7.39
C PRO A 15 14.44 7.06 -7.01
N TRP A 16 15.41 6.19 -6.72
CA TRP A 16 15.20 4.74 -6.68
C TRP A 16 14.34 4.26 -5.51
N ASN A 17 14.47 4.86 -4.32
CA ASN A 17 13.67 4.47 -3.15
C ASN A 17 12.17 4.73 -3.36
N LEU A 18 11.80 5.89 -3.90
CA LEU A 18 10.39 6.21 -4.18
C LEU A 18 9.78 5.26 -5.19
N ILE A 19 10.54 4.89 -6.22
CA ILE A 19 10.09 3.95 -7.25
C ILE A 19 9.85 2.57 -6.63
N ILE A 20 10.82 2.07 -5.86
CA ILE A 20 10.80 0.73 -5.27
C ILE A 20 9.70 0.61 -4.20
N PHE A 21 9.59 1.60 -3.33
CA PHE A 21 8.70 1.54 -2.17
C PHE A 21 7.28 1.97 -2.48
N MET A 22 7.03 2.83 -3.46
CA MET A 22 5.69 3.38 -3.69
C MET A 22 5.21 3.21 -5.13
N ALA A 23 6.00 3.61 -6.13
CA ALA A 23 5.53 3.58 -7.51
C ALA A 23 5.30 2.15 -8.01
N LEU A 24 6.24 1.25 -7.76
CA LEU A 24 6.17 -0.12 -8.26
C LEU A 24 4.96 -0.89 -7.70
N PRO A 25 4.72 -0.94 -6.36
CA PRO A 25 3.54 -1.63 -5.84
C PRO A 25 2.21 -1.01 -6.31
N VAL A 26 2.12 0.32 -6.35
CA VAL A 26 0.87 1.00 -6.72
C VAL A 26 0.55 0.76 -8.20
N ILE A 27 1.53 0.89 -9.09
CA ILE A 27 1.35 0.61 -10.53
C ILE A 27 0.97 -0.86 -10.74
N MET A 28 1.60 -1.80 -10.01
CA MET A 28 1.24 -3.22 -10.11
C MET A 28 -0.19 -3.48 -9.63
N ALA A 29 -0.60 -2.88 -8.51
CA ALA A 29 -1.96 -3.00 -7.99
C ALA A 29 -3.01 -2.38 -8.94
N GLU A 30 -2.71 -1.22 -9.55
CA GLU A 30 -3.57 -0.59 -10.56
C GLU A 30 -3.67 -1.44 -11.83
N ALA A 31 -2.55 -1.97 -12.33
CA ALA A 31 -2.53 -2.85 -13.49
C ALA A 31 -3.33 -4.14 -13.23
N LEU A 32 -3.24 -4.70 -12.02
CA LEU A 32 -4.04 -5.85 -11.62
C LEU A 32 -5.53 -5.47 -11.60
N THR A 33 -5.88 -4.34 -11.00
CA THR A 33 -7.27 -3.85 -10.93
C THR A 33 -7.89 -3.69 -12.32
N ILE A 34 -7.17 -3.09 -13.27
CA ILE A 34 -7.61 -2.94 -14.66
C ILE A 34 -7.79 -4.32 -15.31
N SER A 35 -6.82 -5.20 -15.15
CA SER A 35 -6.86 -6.54 -15.73
C SER A 35 -8.02 -7.36 -15.16
N GLU A 36 -8.30 -7.25 -13.86
CA GLU A 36 -9.43 -7.92 -13.20
C GLU A 36 -10.78 -7.37 -13.68
N PHE A 37 -10.88 -6.06 -13.90
CA PHE A 37 -12.06 -5.44 -14.50
C PHE A 37 -12.33 -6.01 -15.90
N PHE A 38 -11.29 -6.20 -16.72
CA PHE A 38 -11.41 -6.85 -18.03
C PHE A 38 -11.91 -8.30 -17.94
N ILE A 39 -11.44 -9.07 -16.97
CA ILE A 39 -11.89 -10.46 -16.75
C ILE A 39 -13.38 -10.48 -16.37
N ILE A 40 -13.80 -9.60 -15.45
CA ILE A 40 -15.19 -9.52 -15.00
C ILE A 40 -16.11 -9.06 -16.14
N PHE A 41 -15.72 -8.02 -16.89
CA PHE A 41 -16.51 -7.46 -17.98
C PHE A 41 -16.73 -8.46 -19.12
N ASN A 42 -15.67 -9.14 -19.57
CA ASN A 42 -15.76 -10.15 -20.62
C ASN A 42 -16.20 -11.54 -20.10
N LYS A 43 -16.48 -11.68 -18.80
CA LYS A 43 -16.81 -12.96 -18.13
C LYS A 43 -15.83 -14.08 -18.49
N ILE A 44 -14.54 -13.75 -18.62
CA ILE A 44 -13.50 -14.71 -19.03
C ILE A 44 -13.23 -15.64 -17.85
N LYS A 45 -13.83 -16.82 -17.87
CA LYS A 45 -13.68 -17.78 -16.76
C LYS A 45 -12.31 -18.47 -16.74
N GLN A 46 -11.63 -18.55 -17.89
CA GLN A 46 -10.32 -19.22 -18.05
C GLN A 46 -9.53 -18.52 -19.17
N GLY A 47 -8.22 -18.32 -18.98
CA GLY A 47 -7.35 -17.71 -19.98
C GLY A 47 -6.03 -17.18 -19.41
N GLY A 48 -5.08 -16.81 -20.29
CA GLY A 48 -3.76 -16.32 -19.90
C GLY A 48 -3.79 -15.06 -19.03
N ILE A 49 -4.78 -14.19 -19.22
CA ILE A 49 -5.00 -12.97 -18.42
C ILE A 49 -5.29 -13.31 -16.94
N ARG A 50 -5.99 -14.43 -16.69
CA ARG A 50 -6.29 -14.88 -15.32
C ARG A 50 -5.04 -15.41 -14.61
N THR A 51 -4.22 -16.18 -15.32
CA THR A 51 -2.93 -16.65 -14.78
C THR A 51 -1.99 -15.47 -14.53
N PHE A 52 -2.01 -14.47 -15.41
CA PHE A 52 -1.26 -13.23 -15.22
C PHE A 52 -1.69 -12.49 -13.95
N ASN A 53 -2.99 -12.22 -13.76
CA ASN A 53 -3.49 -11.57 -12.53
C ASN A 53 -3.12 -12.33 -11.27
N LYS A 54 -3.23 -13.65 -11.31
CA LYS A 54 -2.83 -14.51 -10.20
C LYS A 54 -1.35 -14.35 -9.84
N VAL A 55 -0.46 -14.41 -10.83
CA VAL A 55 0.98 -14.27 -10.61
C VAL A 55 1.33 -12.87 -10.13
N VAL A 56 0.76 -11.84 -10.76
CA VAL A 56 0.98 -10.43 -10.39
C VAL A 56 0.48 -10.17 -8.98
N GLY A 57 -0.70 -10.66 -8.59
CA GLY A 57 -1.24 -10.45 -7.23
C GLY A 57 -0.45 -11.16 -6.14
N ILE A 58 0.08 -12.36 -6.43
CA ILE A 58 1.00 -13.04 -5.51
C ILE A 58 2.27 -12.23 -5.37
N PHE A 59 2.90 -11.87 -6.50
CA PHE A 59 4.16 -11.13 -6.50
C PHE A 59 4.01 -9.79 -5.77
N ASP A 60 3.00 -9.01 -6.14
CA ASP A 60 2.74 -7.69 -5.57
C ASP A 60 2.42 -7.78 -4.06
N GLY A 61 1.60 -8.74 -3.64
CA GLY A 61 1.28 -8.89 -2.22
C GLY A 61 2.49 -9.29 -1.36
N PHE A 62 3.37 -10.19 -1.84
CA PHE A 62 4.62 -10.50 -1.13
C PHE A 62 5.60 -9.34 -1.16
N TYR A 63 5.73 -8.68 -2.30
CA TYR A 63 6.62 -7.53 -2.48
C TYR A 63 6.23 -6.39 -1.53
N PHE A 64 4.94 -6.03 -1.49
CA PHE A 64 4.41 -5.02 -0.57
C PHE A 64 4.55 -5.43 0.90
N THR A 65 4.37 -6.71 1.22
CA THR A 65 4.60 -7.21 2.59
C THR A 65 6.07 -7.08 3.00
N GLY A 66 7.02 -7.35 2.10
CA GLY A 66 8.44 -7.12 2.34
C GLY A 66 8.76 -5.65 2.59
N ILE A 67 8.17 -4.76 1.78
CA ILE A 67 8.28 -3.31 1.97
C ILE A 67 7.72 -2.88 3.32
N PHE A 68 6.56 -3.41 3.71
CA PHE A 68 5.97 -3.13 5.02
C PHE A 68 6.89 -3.52 6.16
N ILE A 69 7.45 -4.73 6.16
CA ILE A 69 8.36 -5.17 7.24
C ILE A 69 9.58 -4.26 7.29
N TYR A 70 10.16 -3.95 6.13
CA TYR A 70 11.31 -3.07 6.02
C TYR A 70 11.01 -1.68 6.60
N LEU A 71 9.94 -1.02 6.14
CA LEU A 71 9.54 0.30 6.60
C LEU A 71 9.07 0.29 8.06
N PHE A 72 8.45 -0.79 8.53
CA PHE A 72 8.05 -0.92 9.92
C PHE A 72 9.27 -0.90 10.84
N ILE A 73 10.32 -1.66 10.50
CA ILE A 73 11.54 -1.74 11.31
C ILE A 73 12.41 -0.49 11.16
N THR A 74 12.56 0.03 9.94
CA THR A 74 13.50 1.13 9.64
C THR A 74 12.91 2.53 9.76
N ALA A 75 11.59 2.69 9.68
CA ALA A 75 10.92 3.98 9.80
C ALA A 75 9.97 4.02 11.00
N VAL A 76 8.99 3.10 11.12
CA VAL A 76 7.93 3.20 12.14
C VAL A 76 8.47 3.08 13.56
N ILE A 77 9.29 2.06 13.84
CA ILE A 77 9.90 1.86 15.16
C ILE A 77 10.77 3.06 15.56
N PRO A 78 11.74 3.52 14.74
CA PRO A 78 12.56 4.67 15.12
C PRO A 78 11.74 5.96 15.22
N LEU A 79 10.79 6.23 14.33
CA LEU A 79 9.92 7.42 14.42
C LEU A 79 9.06 7.41 15.70
N SER A 80 8.54 6.25 16.08
CA SER A 80 7.74 6.09 17.30
C SER A 80 8.57 6.14 18.58
N THR A 81 9.84 5.72 18.54
CA THR A 81 10.71 5.67 19.72
C THR A 81 11.47 6.99 19.92
N SER A 82 11.81 7.70 18.84
CA SER A 82 12.55 8.96 18.90
C SER A 82 11.65 10.19 19.01
N GLY A 83 10.32 10.03 19.04
CA GLY A 83 9.36 11.15 19.03
C GLY A 83 9.49 12.04 17.80
N GLY A 84 10.03 11.52 16.69
CA GLY A 84 10.39 12.27 15.50
C GLY A 84 9.24 12.56 14.54
N TRP A 85 7.99 12.31 14.95
CA TRP A 85 6.81 12.65 14.16
C TRP A 85 6.69 14.16 14.08
N HIS A 86 6.85 14.73 12.88
CA HIS A 86 6.76 16.18 12.71
C HIS A 86 5.31 16.68 12.84
N THR A 87 4.32 15.89 12.42
CA THR A 87 2.90 16.26 12.48
C THR A 87 2.00 15.02 12.57
N TRP A 88 0.78 15.15 13.12
CA TRP A 88 -0.23 14.08 13.15
C TRP A 88 -0.56 13.52 11.75
N VAL A 89 -0.36 14.32 10.71
CA VAL A 89 -0.54 13.92 9.31
C VAL A 89 0.47 12.89 8.86
N ASP A 90 1.70 12.91 9.36
CA ASP A 90 2.69 11.88 9.04
C ASP A 90 2.23 10.51 9.61
N VAL A 91 1.65 10.52 10.82
CA VAL A 91 1.11 9.30 11.45
C VAL A 91 -0.04 8.74 10.63
N VAL A 92 -0.92 9.60 10.13
CA VAL A 92 -2.04 9.21 9.27
C VAL A 92 -1.52 8.69 7.93
N ALA A 93 -0.60 9.39 7.26
CA ALA A 93 -0.05 8.99 5.97
C ALA A 93 0.65 7.62 6.04
N VAL A 94 1.53 7.44 7.03
CA VAL A 94 2.23 6.16 7.26
C VAL A 94 1.25 5.08 7.69
N GLY A 95 0.30 5.38 8.58
CA GLY A 95 -0.72 4.44 9.03
C GLY A 95 -1.58 3.91 7.89
N PHE A 96 -2.09 4.79 7.03
CA PHE A 96 -2.86 4.39 5.84
C PHE A 96 -2.00 3.61 4.86
N TYR A 97 -0.77 4.05 4.57
CA TYR A 97 0.13 3.31 3.69
C TYR A 97 0.38 1.88 4.19
N LEU A 98 0.70 1.71 5.47
CA LEU A 98 0.94 0.41 6.09
C LEU A 98 -0.31 -0.46 6.15
N SER A 99 -1.49 0.15 6.36
CA SER A 99 -2.76 -0.57 6.33
C SER A 99 -3.05 -1.21 4.97
N GLY A 100 -2.39 -0.78 3.89
CA GLY A 100 -2.47 -1.41 2.57
C GLY A 100 -2.11 -2.91 2.58
N VAL A 101 -1.24 -3.36 3.50
CA VAL A 101 -0.90 -4.79 3.66
C VAL A 101 -2.11 -5.62 4.01
N ILE A 102 -3.05 -5.06 4.80
CA ILE A 102 -4.28 -5.74 5.21
C ILE A 102 -5.13 -6.12 3.99
N PHE A 103 -4.96 -5.41 2.87
CA PHE A 103 -5.68 -5.68 1.63
C PHE A 103 -4.87 -6.57 0.66
N LEU A 104 -3.58 -6.28 0.47
CA LEU A 104 -2.74 -7.02 -0.49
C LEU A 104 -2.31 -8.41 0.00
N LEU A 105 -2.06 -8.59 1.30
CA LEU A 105 -1.60 -9.88 1.82
C LEU A 105 -2.71 -10.96 1.73
N PRO A 106 -3.99 -10.69 2.07
CA PRO A 106 -5.06 -11.65 1.83
C PRO A 106 -5.27 -11.99 0.35
N ILE A 107 -5.00 -11.06 -0.58
CA ILE A 107 -5.02 -11.33 -2.02
C ILE A 107 -3.96 -12.38 -2.36
N ALA A 108 -2.70 -12.17 -1.98
CA ALA A 108 -1.62 -13.12 -2.24
C ALA A 108 -1.89 -14.49 -1.60
N LEU A 109 -2.40 -14.52 -0.37
CA LEU A 109 -2.74 -15.76 0.33
C LEU A 109 -3.94 -16.49 -0.28
N MET A 110 -4.92 -15.76 -0.82
CA MET A 110 -6.06 -16.33 -1.54
C MET A 110 -5.62 -16.91 -2.89
N GLU A 111 -4.73 -16.22 -3.61
CA GLU A 111 -4.19 -16.68 -4.88
C GLU A 111 -3.25 -17.89 -4.72
N LEU A 112 -2.42 -17.92 -3.66
CA LEU A 112 -1.67 -19.13 -3.27
C LEU A 112 -2.57 -20.32 -2.88
N GLY A 113 -3.87 -20.07 -2.69
CA GLY A 113 -4.82 -21.09 -2.28
C GLY A 113 -4.69 -21.47 -0.80
N ILE A 114 -4.06 -20.64 0.03
CA ILE A 114 -3.98 -20.83 1.48
C ILE A 114 -5.33 -20.45 2.11
N ILE A 115 -5.92 -19.33 1.68
CA ILE A 115 -7.20 -18.81 2.17
C ILE A 115 -8.30 -19.03 1.09
N PHE A 116 -9.55 -19.23 1.52
CA PHE A 116 -10.73 -19.43 0.66
C PHE A 116 -10.72 -20.69 -0.24
N LYS A 117 -10.09 -21.80 0.20
CA LYS A 117 -10.07 -23.08 -0.55
C LYS A 117 -11.44 -23.59 -1.01
N LYS A 118 -12.51 -23.35 -0.25
CA LYS A 118 -13.87 -23.84 -0.50
C LYS A 118 -14.78 -22.91 -1.32
N LYS A 119 -14.33 -21.69 -1.67
CA LYS A 119 -15.15 -20.74 -2.43
C LYS A 119 -15.08 -20.99 -3.94
N THR A 120 -16.20 -20.73 -4.61
CA THR A 120 -16.31 -20.85 -6.06
C THR A 120 -15.39 -19.83 -6.76
N LEU A 121 -15.01 -20.12 -8.01
CA LEU A 121 -14.11 -19.25 -8.79
C LEU A 121 -14.66 -17.82 -8.93
N ASP A 122 -15.98 -17.66 -9.03
CA ASP A 122 -16.65 -16.36 -9.15
C ASP A 122 -16.65 -15.60 -7.82
N GLU A 123 -16.79 -16.29 -6.68
CA GLU A 123 -16.70 -15.64 -5.36
C GLU A 123 -15.28 -15.19 -5.02
N LYS A 124 -14.26 -15.97 -5.40
CA LYS A 124 -12.86 -15.59 -5.21
C LYS A 124 -12.53 -14.31 -5.97
N MET A 125 -13.00 -14.19 -7.21
CA MET A 125 -12.81 -13.00 -8.02
C MET A 125 -13.49 -11.77 -7.40
N LYS A 126 -14.72 -11.92 -6.89
CA LYS A 126 -15.40 -10.82 -6.17
C LYS A 126 -14.60 -10.36 -4.95
N ILE A 127 -14.09 -11.30 -4.15
CA ILE A 127 -13.28 -10.97 -2.97
C ILE A 127 -11.96 -10.30 -3.39
N HIS A 128 -11.30 -10.82 -4.44
CA HIS A 128 -10.08 -10.24 -4.98
C HIS A 128 -10.31 -8.78 -5.37
N PHE A 129 -11.36 -8.53 -6.16
CA PHE A 129 -11.73 -7.21 -6.61
C PHE A 129 -12.06 -6.24 -5.46
N ILE A 130 -12.81 -6.69 -4.46
CA ILE A 130 -13.15 -5.85 -3.29
C ILE A 130 -11.88 -5.50 -2.50
N LEU A 131 -10.99 -6.46 -2.28
CA LEU A 131 -9.75 -6.23 -1.56
C LEU A 131 -8.84 -5.25 -2.29
N ILE A 132 -8.67 -5.40 -3.61
CA ILE A 132 -7.77 -4.52 -4.36
C ILE A 132 -8.35 -3.11 -4.53
N SER A 133 -9.67 -3.00 -4.65
CA SER A 133 -10.36 -1.70 -4.65
C SER A 133 -10.18 -0.99 -3.30
N GLY A 134 -10.28 -1.74 -2.19
CA GLY A 134 -10.00 -1.21 -0.85
C GLY A 134 -8.55 -0.73 -0.70
N PHE A 135 -7.58 -1.51 -1.20
CA PHE A 135 -6.19 -1.09 -1.25
C PHE A 135 -6.01 0.22 -2.02
N LEU A 136 -6.61 0.35 -3.21
CA LEU A 136 -6.49 1.56 -4.02
C LEU A 136 -6.95 2.81 -3.27
N VAL A 137 -8.11 2.74 -2.59
CA VAL A 137 -8.65 3.86 -1.81
C VAL A 137 -7.69 4.26 -0.69
N VAL A 138 -7.23 3.28 0.08
CA VAL A 138 -6.31 3.48 1.21
C VAL A 138 -4.96 4.04 0.74
N ALA A 139 -4.42 3.53 -0.36
CA ALA A 139 -3.17 4.01 -0.95
C ALA A 139 -3.28 5.46 -1.44
N HIS A 140 -4.41 5.83 -2.06
CA HIS A 140 -4.66 7.21 -2.47
C HIS A 140 -4.80 8.15 -1.28
N ILE A 141 -5.49 7.74 -0.21
CA ILE A 141 -5.55 8.50 1.04
C ILE A 141 -4.12 8.72 1.56
N ALA A 142 -3.31 7.66 1.64
CA ALA A 142 -1.91 7.78 2.07
C ALA A 142 -1.09 8.75 1.21
N MET A 143 -1.24 8.72 -0.12
CA MET A 143 -0.56 9.63 -1.03
C MET A 143 -1.01 11.08 -0.87
N ILE A 144 -2.33 11.31 -0.75
CA ILE A 144 -2.88 12.66 -0.55
C ILE A 144 -2.32 13.23 0.76
N PHE A 145 -2.49 12.53 1.89
CA PHE A 145 -2.01 12.99 3.19
C PHE A 145 -0.49 13.08 3.26
N GLY A 146 0.24 12.19 2.58
CA GLY A 146 1.70 12.25 2.50
C GLY A 146 2.25 13.42 1.68
N MET A 147 1.44 14.01 0.79
CA MET A 147 1.79 15.21 0.01
C MET A 147 1.20 16.50 0.59
N VAL A 148 0.40 16.43 1.66
CA VAL A 148 -0.08 17.63 2.35
C VAL A 148 1.12 18.33 2.99
N ASN A 149 1.40 19.56 2.57
CA ASN A 149 2.51 20.34 3.09
C ASN A 149 2.31 20.57 4.61
N PRO A 150 3.24 20.12 5.48
CA PRO A 150 3.15 20.32 6.93
C PRO A 150 3.09 21.80 7.33
N GLU A 151 3.54 22.73 6.48
CA GLU A 151 3.42 24.18 6.72
C GLU A 151 1.98 24.70 6.71
N ILE A 152 1.06 24.04 5.99
CA ILE A 152 -0.37 24.42 5.98
C ILE A 152 -1.02 24.06 7.32
N ILE A 153 -0.54 23.00 7.96
CA ILE A 153 -1.08 22.47 9.22
C ILE A 153 -0.47 23.18 10.42
N ASN A 154 0.79 23.59 10.33
CA ASN A 154 1.44 24.42 11.36
C ASN A 154 0.86 25.85 11.47
N LYS A 155 -0.02 26.25 10.54
CA LYS A 155 -0.84 27.47 10.64
C LYS A 155 -2.19 27.28 11.33
N MET A 156 -2.53 26.07 11.80
CA MET A 156 -3.58 25.93 12.79
C MET A 156 -3.01 26.25 14.18
N PRO A 157 -3.53 27.29 14.88
CA PRO A 157 -3.08 27.64 16.21
C PRO A 157 -3.33 26.45 17.14
N GLY A 158 -2.37 26.22 18.04
CA GLY A 158 -2.23 25.00 18.82
C GLY A 158 -3.52 24.46 19.41
N MET A 159 -3.66 23.14 19.37
CA MET A 159 -4.51 22.44 20.32
C MET A 159 -3.85 22.61 21.71
N PRO A 160 -4.48 23.34 22.65
CA PRO A 160 -4.03 23.39 24.02
C PRO A 160 -4.43 22.09 24.72
N GLY A 161 -3.46 21.36 25.22
CA GLY A 161 -3.59 20.43 26.34
C GLY A 161 -4.46 19.19 26.11
N MET A 162 -3.79 18.05 25.97
CA MET A 162 -4.04 16.88 26.82
C MET A 162 -2.71 16.26 27.24
#